data_AF-A0A932ZVF9-F1
#
_entry.id   AF-A0A932ZVF9-F1
#
_cell.length_a   1.000
_cell.length_b   1.000
_cell.length_c   1.000
_cell.angle_alpha   90.00
_cell.angle_beta   90.00
_cell.angle_gamma   90.00
#
_symmetry.space_group_name_H-M   'P 1'
#
loop_
_entity.id
_entity.type
_entity.pdbx_description
1 polymer ?
#
loop_
_entity_poly.entity_id
_entity_poly.type
_entity_poly.pdbx_seq_one_letter_code
_entity_poly.pdbx_strand_id
1 'polypeptide(L)'
;MGSLRLLLGLAAALAVASFGVVNMEPVAIAYYKGVLRLPLFYVLLAAFAAGFLLAWLGGLFDRIRFRHEARALRRQARTLETDLARAREQSGRLLAASNPPAEEPQTASSAPPLPAGQPARPVQEEGKDGPPA
;
A
#
# COMPACT_ATOMS: atom_id res chain seq x y z
N MET A 1 5.33 30.75 -6.81
CA MET A 1 4.08 30.31 -6.13
C MET A 1 4.12 30.49 -4.61
N GLY A 2 5.13 30.01 -3.88
CA GLY A 2 5.16 30.11 -2.40
C GLY A 2 5.06 31.55 -1.86
N SER A 3 5.82 32.49 -2.44
CA SER A 3 5.81 33.92 -2.08
C SER A 3 4.42 34.57 -2.08
N LEU A 4 3.57 34.26 -3.07
CA LEU A 4 2.20 34.79 -3.13
C LEU A 4 1.34 34.30 -1.96
N ARG A 5 1.53 33.06 -1.50
CA ARG A 5 0.83 32.52 -0.32
C ARG A 5 1.29 33.20 0.96
N LEU A 6 2.58 33.53 1.07
CA LEU A 6 3.11 34.31 2.20
C LEU A 6 2.57 35.75 2.21
N LEU A 7 2.50 36.41 1.04
CA LEU A 7 1.93 37.75 0.90
C LEU A 7 0.43 37.78 1.25
N LEU A 8 -0.37 36.84 0.74
CA LEU A 8 -1.79 36.72 1.12
C LEU A 8 -1.96 36.38 2.61
N GLY A 9 -1.14 35.48 3.16
CA GLY A 9 -1.16 35.13 4.58
C GLY A 9 -0.82 36.31 5.49
N LEU A 10 0.18 37.12 5.11
CA LEU A 10 0.57 38.34 5.82
C LEU A 10 -0.51 39.42 5.73
N ALA A 11 -1.10 39.63 4.55
CA ALA A 11 -2.21 40.57 4.37
C ALA A 11 -3.45 40.16 5.19
N ALA A 12 -3.78 38.86 5.22
CA ALA A 12 -4.85 38.33 6.06
C ALA A 12 -4.54 38.47 7.56
N ALA A 13 -3.31 38.20 7.99
CA ALA A 13 -2.90 38.37 9.38
C ALA A 13 -2.97 39.85 9.81
N LEU A 14 -2.54 40.79 8.96
CA LEU A 14 -2.67 42.23 9.19
C LEU A 14 -4.14 42.66 9.26
N ALA A 15 -5.01 42.14 8.38
CA ALA A 15 -6.44 42.43 8.41
C ALA A 15 -7.11 41.92 9.69
N VAL A 16 -6.80 40.69 10.13
CA VAL A 16 -7.32 40.11 11.38
C VAL A 16 -6.79 40.85 12.61
N ALA A 17 -5.51 41.24 12.62
CA ALA A 17 -4.92 42.01 13.71
C ALA A 17 -5.52 43.43 13.80
N SER A 18 -5.66 44.11 12.66
CA SER A 18 -6.31 45.43 12.58
C SER A 18 -7.77 45.37 13.03
N PHE A 19 -8.53 44.38 12.54
CA PHE A 19 -9.89 44.10 13.01
C PHE A 19 -9.92 43.87 14.53
N GLY A 20 -9.00 43.08 15.08
CA GLY A 20 -8.91 42.82 16.51
C GLY A 20 -8.66 44.07 17.35
N VAL A 21 -7.75 44.95 16.91
CA VAL A 21 -7.45 46.24 17.58
C VAL A 21 -8.66 47.18 17.52
N VAL A 22 -9.31 47.33 16.36
CA VAL A 22 -10.50 48.18 16.20
C VAL A 22 -11.68 47.66 17.03
N ASN A 23 -11.81 46.33 17.16
CA ASN A 23 -12.88 45.67 17.91
C ASN A 23 -12.45 45.27 19.34
N MET A 24 -11.57 46.08 19.96
CA MET A 24 -11.23 46.00 21.38
C MET A 24 -12.31 46.56 22.31
N GLU A 25 -13.37 47.19 21.79
CA GLU A 25 -14.45 47.74 22.62
C GLU A 25 -15.23 46.63 23.37
N PRO A 26 -15.37 46.69 24.71
CA PRO A 26 -16.01 45.63 25.50
C PRO A 26 -17.54 45.57 25.31
N VAL A 27 -18.02 44.50 24.68
CA VAL A 27 -19.45 44.21 24.51
C VAL A 27 -19.98 43.43 25.72
N ALA A 28 -21.20 43.75 26.16
CA ALA A 28 -21.88 43.07 27.26
C ALA A 28 -22.61 41.80 26.78
N ILE A 29 -22.13 40.64 27.22
CA ILE A 29 -22.68 39.33 26.91
C ILE A 29 -23.52 38.85 28.11
N ALA A 30 -24.84 38.83 27.96
CA ALA A 30 -25.72 38.22 28.96
C ALA A 30 -25.67 36.68 28.86
N TYR A 31 -25.54 36.01 30.00
CA TYR A 31 -25.55 34.55 30.12
C TYR A 31 -26.28 34.13 31.39
N TYR A 32 -26.58 32.84 31.54
CA TYR A 32 -27.49 32.31 32.58
C TYR A 32 -27.13 32.65 34.04
N LYS A 33 -25.90 33.12 34.32
CA LYS A 33 -25.43 33.50 35.66
C LYS A 33 -24.88 34.93 35.76
N GLY A 34 -25.10 35.80 34.76
CA GLY A 34 -24.69 37.20 34.84
C GLY A 34 -24.46 37.89 33.49
N VAL A 35 -23.67 38.96 33.51
CA VAL A 35 -23.24 39.69 32.31
C VAL A 35 -21.71 39.75 32.29
N LEU A 36 -21.10 39.24 31.23
CA LEU A 36 -19.66 39.25 31.01
C LEU A 36 -19.33 40.32 29.98
N ARG A 37 -18.43 41.26 30.31
CA ARG A 37 -17.94 42.27 29.36
C ARG A 37 -16.62 41.79 28.75
N LEU A 38 -16.61 41.53 27.46
CA LEU A 38 -15.43 41.14 26.69
C LEU A 38 -15.37 41.92 25.38
N PRO A 39 -14.17 42.33 24.93
CA PRO A 39 -13.97 42.82 23.58
C PRO A 39 -14.57 41.91 22.50
N LEU A 40 -15.30 42.50 21.56
CA LEU A 40 -16.03 41.78 20.50
C LEU A 40 -15.12 40.81 19.73
N PHE A 41 -13.85 41.18 19.51
CA PHE A 41 -12.83 40.32 18.91
C PHE A 41 -12.73 38.92 19.57
N TYR A 42 -12.71 38.83 20.90
CA TYR A 42 -12.61 37.54 21.60
C TYR A 42 -13.85 36.66 21.41
N VAL A 43 -15.02 37.29 21.27
CA VAL A 43 -16.30 36.58 21.04
C VAL A 43 -16.30 35.93 19.66
N LEU A 44 -15.91 36.68 18.62
CA LEU A 44 -15.76 36.14 17.27
C LEU A 44 -14.65 35.08 17.20
N LEU A 45 -13.52 35.31 17.88
CA LEU A 45 -12.41 34.37 17.90
C LEU A 45 -12.81 33.03 18.55
N ALA A 46 -13.56 33.07 19.65
CA ALA A 46 -14.09 31.87 20.31
C ALA A 46 -15.13 31.14 19.44
N ALA A 47 -16.06 31.86 18.81
CA ALA A 47 -17.05 31.27 17.91
C ALA A 47 -16.41 30.64 16.66
N PHE A 48 -15.42 31.32 16.05
CA PHE A 48 -14.65 30.81 14.92
C PHE A 48 -13.81 29.58 15.32
N ALA A 49 -13.13 29.62 16.47
CA ALA A 49 -12.36 28.49 16.98
C ALA A 49 -13.25 27.28 17.27
N ALA A 50 -14.46 27.47 17.82
CA ALA A 50 -15.43 26.40 18.03
C ALA A 50 -15.90 25.79 16.69
N GLY A 51 -16.27 26.62 15.70
CA GLY A 51 -16.67 26.15 14.38
C GLY A 51 -15.54 25.39 13.65
N PHE A 52 -14.31 25.91 13.72
CA PHE A 52 -13.12 25.25 13.20
C PHE A 52 -12.85 23.91 13.90
N LEU A 53 -12.98 23.85 15.23
CA LEU A 53 -12.77 22.62 16.01
C LEU A 53 -13.78 21.54 15.62
N LEU A 54 -15.07 21.89 15.48
CA LEU A 54 -16.10 20.96 15.00
C LEU A 54 -15.79 20.43 13.59
N ALA A 55 -15.42 21.32 12.65
CA ALA A 55 -15.07 20.94 11.28
C ALA A 55 -13.79 20.06 11.23
N TRP A 56 -12.79 20.36 12.05
CA TRP A 56 -11.55 19.60 12.14
C TRP A 56 -11.78 18.19 12.73
N LEU A 57 -12.62 18.07 13.76
CA LEU A 57 -13.05 16.77 14.29
C LEU A 57 -13.80 15.95 13.23
N GLY A 58 -14.77 16.56 12.51
CA GLY A 58 -15.47 15.90 11.41
C GLY A 58 -14.51 15.34 10.35
N GLY A 59 -13.58 16.18 9.87
CA GLY A 59 -12.55 15.77 8.92
C GLY A 59 -11.56 14.71 9.46
N LEU A 60 -11.40 14.60 10.78
CA LEU A 60 -10.62 13.52 11.41
C LEU A 60 -11.39 12.19 11.40
N PHE A 61 -12.70 12.20 11.69
CA PHE A 61 -13.55 11.01 11.59
C PHE A 61 -13.64 10.49 10.16
N ASP A 62 -13.81 11.36 9.16
CA ASP A 62 -13.79 10.94 7.74
C ASP A 62 -12.44 10.33 7.34
N ARG A 63 -11.31 10.91 7.79
CA ARG A 63 -9.98 10.31 7.57
C ARG A 63 -9.83 8.93 8.18
N ILE A 64 -10.49 8.64 9.30
CA ILE A 64 -10.53 7.30 9.90
C ILE A 64 -11.41 6.38 9.05
N ARG A 65 -12.62 6.81 8.68
CA ARG A 65 -13.55 6.05 7.82
C ARG A 65 -12.92 5.66 6.48
N PHE A 66 -12.37 6.63 5.74
CA PHE A 66 -11.67 6.37 4.47
C PHE A 66 -10.46 5.43 4.64
N ARG A 67 -9.75 5.47 5.78
CA ARG A 67 -8.68 4.51 6.09
C ARG A 67 -9.19 3.09 6.35
N HIS A 68 -10.39 2.93 6.91
CA HIS A 68 -11.03 1.62 7.07
C HIS A 68 -11.56 1.09 5.73
N GLU A 69 -12.26 1.92 4.94
CA GLU A 69 -12.75 1.58 3.60
C GLU A 69 -11.60 1.17 2.67
N ALA A 70 -10.51 1.96 2.63
CA ALA A 70 -9.32 1.64 1.83
C ALA A 70 -8.61 0.35 2.31
N ARG A 71 -8.71 -0.02 3.59
CA ARG A 71 -8.22 -1.31 4.11
C ARG A 71 -9.13 -2.47 3.72
N ALA A 72 -10.45 -2.26 3.68
CA ALA A 72 -11.42 -3.26 3.26
C ALA A 72 -11.28 -3.59 1.76
N LEU A 73 -11.26 -2.57 0.89
CA LEU A 73 -11.05 -2.75 -0.56
C LEU A 73 -9.72 -3.45 -0.87
N ARG A 74 -8.63 -3.08 -0.17
CA ARG A 74 -7.32 -3.76 -0.32
C ARG A 74 -7.32 -5.22 0.13
N ARG A 75 -8.21 -5.63 1.05
CA ARG A 75 -8.40 -7.05 1.41
C ARG A 75 -9.22 -7.79 0.37
N GLN A 76 -10.30 -7.17 -0.12
CA GLN A 76 -11.14 -7.73 -1.18
C GLN A 76 -10.33 -7.97 -2.46
N ALA A 77 -9.56 -6.98 -2.93
CA ALA A 77 -8.69 -7.11 -4.10
C ALA A 77 -7.76 -8.34 -4.01
N ARG A 78 -7.02 -8.49 -2.90
CA ARG A 78 -6.13 -9.63 -2.64
C ARG A 78 -6.86 -10.98 -2.60
N THR A 79 -8.10 -11.00 -2.12
CA THR A 79 -8.91 -12.22 -2.09
C THR A 79 -9.30 -12.62 -3.52
N LEU A 80 -9.82 -11.68 -4.32
CA LEU A 80 -10.15 -11.91 -5.73
C LEU A 80 -8.91 -12.29 -6.56
N GLU A 81 -7.76 -11.66 -6.33
CA GLU A 81 -6.46 -12.04 -6.94
C GLU A 81 -6.09 -13.50 -6.62
N THR A 82 -6.24 -13.92 -5.36
CA THR A 82 -5.94 -15.28 -4.90
C THR A 82 -6.90 -16.31 -5.49
N ASP A 83 -8.20 -16.01 -5.54
CA ASP A 83 -9.20 -16.93 -6.07
C ASP A 83 -9.17 -17.02 -7.60
N LEU A 84 -8.82 -15.94 -8.30
CA LEU A 84 -8.49 -16.00 -9.74
C LEU A 84 -7.23 -16.83 -10.03
N ALA A 85 -6.22 -16.81 -9.16
CA ALA A 85 -5.05 -17.68 -9.30
C ALA A 85 -5.44 -19.15 -9.14
N ARG A 86 -6.21 -19.49 -8.10
CA ARG A 86 -6.74 -20.85 -7.86
C ARG A 86 -7.60 -21.35 -9.01
N ALA A 87 -8.54 -20.54 -9.51
CA ALA A 87 -9.43 -20.93 -10.61
C ALA A 87 -8.65 -21.21 -11.90
N ARG A 88 -7.60 -20.42 -12.20
CA ARG A 88 -6.69 -20.68 -13.32
C ARG A 88 -5.91 -21.98 -13.15
N GLU A 89 -5.40 -22.25 -11.95
CA GLU A 89 -4.69 -23.49 -11.65
C GLU A 89 -5.60 -24.72 -11.77
N GLN A 90 -6.83 -24.66 -11.24
CA GLN A 90 -7.83 -25.71 -11.40
C GLN A 90 -8.18 -25.96 -12.87
N SER A 91 -8.39 -24.89 -13.66
CA SER A 91 -8.63 -25.01 -15.10
C SER A 91 -7.44 -25.67 -15.82
N GLY A 92 -6.20 -25.28 -15.50
CA GLY A 92 -5.00 -25.90 -16.08
C GLY A 92 -4.86 -27.39 -15.73
N ARG A 93 -5.13 -27.76 -14.47
CA ARG A 93 -5.15 -29.16 -14.02
C ARG A 93 -6.25 -29.98 -14.72
N LEU A 94 -7.44 -29.41 -14.93
CA LEU A 94 -8.53 -30.08 -15.65
C LEU A 94 -8.21 -30.25 -17.15
N LEU A 95 -7.58 -29.27 -17.79
CA LEU A 95 -7.11 -29.37 -19.17
C LEU A 95 -6.03 -30.45 -19.32
N ALA A 96 -5.07 -30.52 -18.39
CA ALA A 96 -4.05 -31.57 -18.37
C ALA A 96 -4.64 -32.97 -18.11
N ALA A 97 -5.63 -33.09 -17.21
CA ALA A 97 -6.33 -34.35 -16.96
C ALA A 97 -7.23 -34.80 -18.15
N SER A 98 -7.72 -33.85 -18.95
CA SER A 98 -8.53 -34.12 -20.15
C SER A 98 -7.70 -34.51 -21.37
N ASN A 99 -6.38 -34.35 -21.32
CA ASN A 99 -5.46 -34.67 -22.40
C ASN A 99 -4.26 -35.45 -21.82
N PRO A 100 -4.46 -36.74 -21.45
CA PRO A 100 -3.41 -37.55 -20.86
C PRO A 100 -2.21 -37.66 -21.82
N PRO A 101 -0.97 -37.77 -21.30
CA PRO A 101 0.16 -38.11 -22.15
C PRO A 101 -0.13 -39.46 -22.81
N ALA A 102 0.03 -39.53 -24.14
CA ALA A 102 -0.14 -40.79 -24.86
C ALA A 102 0.87 -41.81 -24.32
N GLU A 103 0.36 -42.94 -23.83
CA GLU A 103 1.21 -44.04 -23.39
C GLU A 103 1.98 -44.58 -24.60
N GLU A 104 3.32 -44.45 -24.61
CA GLU A 104 4.15 -45.21 -25.54
C GLU A 104 4.06 -46.71 -25.18
N PRO A 105 3.51 -47.58 -26.04
CA PRO A 105 3.37 -48.99 -25.71
C PRO A 105 4.70 -49.71 -25.97
N GLN A 106 5.70 -49.50 -25.11
CA GLN A 106 6.97 -50.22 -25.17
C GLN A 106 6.83 -51.63 -24.56
N THR A 107 6.01 -52.45 -25.20
CA THR A 107 5.80 -53.85 -24.83
C THR A 107 7.03 -54.70 -25.20
N ALA A 108 7.65 -55.28 -24.17
CA ALA A 108 8.41 -56.54 -24.17
C ALA A 108 9.19 -56.93 -25.45
N SER A 109 10.52 -56.85 -25.38
CA SER A 109 11.42 -57.74 -26.11
C SER A 109 12.32 -58.49 -25.13
N SER A 110 12.29 -59.82 -25.19
CA SER A 110 12.89 -60.73 -24.20
C SER A 110 14.33 -61.14 -24.54
N ALA A 111 15.18 -61.29 -23.51
CA ALA A 111 16.54 -61.86 -23.62
C ALA A 111 16.53 -63.38 -23.96
N PRO A 112 17.69 -64.03 -24.22
CA PRO A 112 18.47 -64.65 -23.12
C PRO A 112 20.03 -64.58 -23.41
N PRO A 113 20.99 -65.39 -22.84
CA PRO A 113 22.23 -64.79 -22.29
C PRO A 113 23.61 -65.47 -22.59
N LEU A 114 24.71 -64.89 -22.05
CA LEU A 114 26.04 -65.51 -21.75
C LEU A 114 26.95 -65.94 -22.96
N PRO A 115 28.26 -66.26 -22.79
CA PRO A 115 29.18 -66.05 -21.65
C PRO A 115 30.57 -65.38 -21.96
N ALA A 116 31.21 -64.88 -20.89
CA ALA A 116 32.66 -64.75 -20.58
C ALA A 116 33.79 -64.63 -21.65
N GLY A 117 34.66 -63.61 -21.49
CA GLY A 117 36.00 -63.55 -22.13
C GLY A 117 36.84 -62.31 -21.73
N GLN A 118 37.93 -62.51 -20.98
CA GLN A 118 38.97 -61.53 -20.61
C GLN A 118 40.36 -62.14 -20.90
N PRO A 119 41.50 -61.41 -20.89
CA PRO A 119 41.73 -59.95 -20.88
C PRO A 119 42.77 -59.47 -21.93
N ALA A 120 43.00 -58.15 -22.07
CA ALA A 120 44.24 -57.59 -22.65
C ALA A 120 44.54 -56.12 -22.25
N ARG A 121 45.74 -55.89 -21.70
CA ARG A 121 46.56 -54.63 -21.63
C ARG A 121 48.04 -55.05 -21.80
N PRO A 122 48.98 -54.26 -22.37
CA PRO A 122 49.48 -52.96 -21.84
C PRO A 122 48.73 -51.69 -22.33
N VAL A 123 49.28 -50.49 -22.65
CA VAL A 123 50.64 -49.95 -22.92
C VAL A 123 50.73 -48.45 -22.52
N GLN A 124 51.91 -47.83 -22.59
CA GLN A 124 52.15 -46.36 -22.62
C GLN A 124 52.38 -45.90 -24.10
N GLU A 125 52.97 -44.78 -24.54
CA GLU A 125 53.88 -43.71 -24.06
C GLU A 125 53.69 -42.47 -25.00
N GLU A 126 54.07 -41.21 -24.73
CA GLU A 126 54.14 -40.36 -23.53
C GLU A 126 53.91 -38.88 -24.00
N GLY A 127 53.40 -37.99 -23.13
CA GLY A 127 53.17 -36.56 -23.38
C GLY A 127 52.20 -35.99 -22.32
N LYS A 128 52.55 -35.11 -21.35
CA LYS A 128 53.63 -34.10 -21.22
C LYS A 128 53.46 -32.94 -22.21
N ASP A 129 53.42 -31.65 -21.84
CA ASP A 129 53.42 -30.94 -20.53
C ASP A 129 51.99 -30.38 -20.23
N GLY A 130 51.60 -29.66 -19.18
CA GLY A 130 52.23 -28.81 -18.15
C GLY A 130 51.27 -27.62 -17.86
N PRO A 131 50.78 -27.40 -16.62
CA PRO A 131 49.70 -26.44 -16.35
C PRO A 131 50.22 -25.06 -15.83
N PRO A 132 49.41 -24.21 -15.17
CA PRO A 132 48.72 -23.07 -15.79
C PRO A 132 49.26 -21.69 -15.32
N ALA A 133 48.71 -20.62 -15.90
CA ALA A 133 48.80 -19.24 -15.42
C ALA A 133 47.45 -18.54 -15.60
#